data_AF-A0AAV6HZI2-F1
#
_entry.id   AF-A0AAV6HZI2-F1
#
_cell.length_a   1.000
_cell.length_b   1.000
_cell.length_c   1.000
_cell.angle_alpha   90.00
_cell.angle_beta   90.00
_cell.angle_gamma   90.00
#
_symmetry.space_group_name_H-M   'P 1'
#
loop_
_entity.id
_entity.type
_entity.pdbx_description
1 polymer ?
#
loop_
_entity_poly.entity_id
_entity_poly.type
_entity_poly.pdbx_seq_one_letter_code
_entity_poly.pdbx_strand_id
1 'polypeptide(L)'
;MSSWHELSSMIRNYGSWCSWTSPIPNERLLVGRSFLEKLPQYPLPTHNVVLTGKGGSIEFEGNVVAYKEAQRVELEKKLFIKDAISDLPPVKKDEARDEMPYHSEAMTEFQQFIRLRKDDEFA
;
A
#
# COMPACT_ATOMS: atom_id res chain seq x y z
N MET A 1 11.21 -38.40 -19.00
CA MET A 1 12.16 -37.84 -18.01
C MET A 1 12.76 -36.58 -18.62
N SER A 2 11.99 -35.50 -18.64
CA SER A 2 12.47 -34.20 -19.13
C SER A 2 13.11 -33.46 -17.97
N SER A 3 14.32 -33.03 -18.23
CA SER A 3 15.37 -32.73 -17.27
C SER A 3 15.12 -31.39 -16.58
N TRP A 4 15.35 -31.34 -15.26
CA TRP A 4 15.40 -30.12 -14.45
C TRP A 4 16.31 -29.02 -15.04
N HIS A 5 17.18 -29.35 -15.99
CA HIS A 5 17.97 -28.39 -16.75
C HIS A 5 17.15 -27.51 -17.74
N GLU A 6 16.02 -27.97 -18.28
CA GLU A 6 15.17 -27.15 -19.15
C GLU A 6 14.41 -26.06 -18.38
N LEU A 7 13.93 -26.37 -17.16
CA LEU A 7 13.30 -25.39 -16.27
C LEU A 7 14.30 -24.32 -15.78
N SER A 8 15.56 -24.69 -15.57
CA SER A 8 16.61 -23.75 -15.16
C SER A 8 16.99 -22.75 -16.27
N SER A 9 16.89 -23.14 -17.54
CA SER A 9 17.09 -22.22 -18.67
C SER A 9 15.90 -21.28 -18.88
N MET A 10 14.68 -21.75 -18.63
CA MET A 10 13.48 -20.91 -18.71
C MET A 10 13.49 -19.82 -17.62
N ILE A 11 13.95 -20.15 -16.41
CA ILE A 11 14.05 -19.18 -15.31
C ILE A 11 15.14 -18.12 -15.56
N ARG A 12 16.22 -18.45 -16.28
CA ARG A 12 17.26 -17.47 -16.63
C ARG A 12 16.84 -16.49 -17.73
N ASN A 13 16.04 -16.92 -18.70
CA ASN A 13 15.57 -16.05 -19.79
C ASN A 13 14.39 -15.14 -19.39
N TYR A 14 13.70 -15.43 -18.28
CA TYR A 14 12.69 -14.54 -17.70
C TYR A 14 13.25 -13.56 -16.65
N GLY A 15 14.58 -13.45 -16.55
CA GLY A 15 15.28 -12.57 -15.59
C GLY A 15 15.17 -11.05 -15.85
N SER A 16 14.36 -10.60 -16.82
CA SER A 16 14.21 -9.18 -17.17
C SER A 16 12.86 -8.56 -16.76
N TRP A 17 12.03 -9.27 -15.98
CA TRP A 17 10.69 -8.78 -15.59
C TRP A 17 10.49 -8.61 -14.09
N CYS A 18 11.56 -8.72 -13.30
CA CYS A 18 11.50 -8.56 -11.85
C CYS A 18 12.39 -7.41 -11.36
N SER A 19 12.20 -6.20 -11.89
CA SER A 19 12.51 -5.00 -11.12
C SER A 19 11.33 -4.71 -10.17
N TRP A 20 11.16 -5.56 -9.15
CA TRP A 20 10.20 -5.34 -8.07
C TRP A 20 10.75 -4.29 -7.10
N THR A 21 10.82 -3.03 -7.56
CA THR A 21 10.51 -1.92 -6.65
C THR A 21 9.05 -1.61 -6.90
N SER A 22 8.14 -2.35 -6.26
CA SER A 22 6.71 -2.07 -6.40
C SER A 22 6.47 -0.60 -6.06
N PRO A 23 5.99 0.22 -7.01
CA PRO A 23 5.53 1.55 -6.67
C PRO A 23 4.42 1.41 -5.63
N ILE A 24 4.39 2.29 -4.64
CA ILE A 24 3.22 2.43 -3.78
C ILE A 24 1.99 2.56 -4.71
N PRO A 25 0.92 1.76 -4.50
CA PRO A 25 -0.20 1.74 -5.43
C PRO A 25 -0.78 3.15 -5.60
N ASN A 26 -0.75 3.65 -6.84
CA ASN A 26 -1.36 4.90 -7.23
C ASN A 26 -2.68 4.60 -7.96
N GLU A 27 -3.78 4.68 -7.23
CA GLU A 27 -5.10 4.50 -7.81
C GLU A 27 -5.57 5.79 -8.50
N ARG A 28 -6.27 5.63 -9.65
CA ARG A 28 -6.88 6.75 -10.35
C ARG A 28 -8.32 6.91 -9.87
N LEU A 29 -8.60 8.05 -9.24
CA LEU A 29 -9.94 8.41 -8.82
C LEU A 29 -10.57 9.39 -9.82
N LEU A 30 -11.86 9.18 -10.10
CA LEU A 30 -12.69 10.08 -10.89
C LEU A 30 -13.87 10.49 -10.02
N VAL A 31 -14.00 11.79 -9.74
CA VAL A 31 -15.11 12.33 -8.95
C VAL A 31 -15.92 13.28 -9.81
N GLY A 32 -17.23 13.05 -9.86
CA GLY A 32 -18.20 13.92 -10.53
C GLY A 32 -19.21 14.48 -9.52
N ARG A 33 -19.79 15.64 -9.84
CA ARG A 33 -20.85 16.25 -9.02
C ARG A 33 -21.85 17.00 -9.90
N SER A 34 -23.04 17.28 -9.33
CA SER A 34 -24.05 18.12 -9.97
C SER A 34 -23.53 19.55 -10.17
N PHE A 35 -24.03 20.25 -11.19
CA PHE A 35 -23.57 21.60 -11.54
C PHE A 35 -23.81 22.65 -10.44
N LEU A 36 -24.78 22.41 -9.55
CA LEU A 36 -25.15 23.32 -8.46
C LEU A 36 -24.35 23.08 -7.17
N GLU A 37 -23.53 22.03 -7.11
CA GLU A 37 -22.78 21.67 -5.92
C GLU A 37 -21.27 21.78 -6.14
N LYS A 38 -20.53 22.15 -5.09
CA LYS A 38 -19.07 22.32 -5.17
C LYS A 38 -18.38 20.97 -5.33
N LEU A 39 -17.53 20.80 -6.33
CA LEU A 39 -16.77 19.57 -6.50
C LEU A 39 -15.88 19.30 -5.26
N PRO A 40 -15.88 18.08 -4.69
CA PRO A 40 -14.98 17.75 -3.60
C PRO A 40 -13.53 17.77 -4.09
N GLN A 41 -12.63 18.21 -3.22
CA GLN A 41 -11.19 18.21 -3.50
C GLN A 41 -10.61 16.85 -3.10
N TYR A 42 -9.58 16.42 -3.84
CA TYR A 42 -8.81 15.24 -3.45
C TYR A 42 -8.00 15.54 -2.18
N PRO A 43 -8.01 14.62 -1.20
CA PRO A 43 -7.23 14.79 0.02
C PRO A 43 -5.73 14.70 -0.30
N LEU A 44 -4.95 15.53 0.39
CA LEU A 44 -3.48 15.49 0.29
C LEU A 44 -2.92 14.30 1.07
N PRO A 45 -1.74 13.78 0.71
CA PRO A 45 -1.08 12.70 1.45
C PRO A 45 -0.83 13.07 2.91
N THR A 46 -1.02 12.15 3.84
CA THR A 46 -0.75 12.40 5.28
C THR A 46 0.61 11.85 5.73
N HIS A 47 1.10 10.81 5.05
CA HIS A 47 2.34 10.11 5.39
C HIS A 47 3.48 10.53 4.45
N ASN A 48 4.69 10.60 4.99
CA ASN A 48 5.91 10.95 4.25
C ASN A 48 6.36 9.79 3.37
N VAL A 49 5.71 9.64 2.23
CA VAL A 49 5.99 8.61 1.25
C VAL A 49 6.59 9.24 -0.01
N VAL A 50 7.78 8.78 -0.40
CA VAL A 50 8.42 9.22 -1.64
C VAL A 50 7.80 8.47 -2.80
N LEU A 51 7.16 9.20 -3.72
CA LEU A 51 6.70 8.65 -4.98
C LEU A 51 7.93 8.24 -5.81
N THR A 52 8.18 6.93 -5.90
CA THR A 52 9.30 6.39 -6.66
C THR A 52 8.81 5.96 -8.03
N GLY A 53 9.01 6.80 -9.05
CA GLY A 53 8.61 6.57 -10.44
C GLY A 53 7.87 7.75 -11.07
N LYS A 54 7.41 7.59 -12.32
CA LYS A 54 6.46 8.56 -12.91
C LYS A 54 5.12 8.34 -12.19
N GLY A 55 4.64 9.35 -11.46
CA GLY A 55 3.39 9.31 -10.67
C GLY A 55 2.10 9.06 -11.47
N GLY A 56 2.21 8.82 -12.77
CA GLY A 56 1.16 8.48 -13.72
C GLY A 56 1.76 8.33 -15.12
N SER A 57 0.91 8.17 -16.14
CA SER A 57 1.36 8.39 -17.51
C SER A 57 1.76 9.87 -17.69
N ILE A 58 2.65 10.15 -18.65
CA ILE A 58 3.14 11.52 -18.93
C ILE A 58 1.98 12.49 -19.19
N GLU A 59 0.91 11.99 -19.82
CA GLU A 59 -0.31 12.76 -20.12
C GLU A 59 -1.07 13.22 -18.87
N PHE A 60 -0.91 12.53 -17.75
CA PHE A 60 -1.62 12.79 -16.49
C PHE A 60 -0.69 13.20 -15.35
N GLU A 61 0.56 13.59 -15.64
CA GLU A 61 1.52 14.04 -14.63
C GLU A 61 1.02 15.26 -13.83
N GLY A 62 0.23 16.13 -14.46
CA GLY A 62 -0.42 17.28 -13.80
C GLY A 62 -1.57 16.92 -12.84
N ASN A 63 -2.05 15.68 -12.84
CA ASN A 63 -3.15 15.23 -11.99
C ASN A 63 -2.68 14.49 -10.73
N VAL A 64 -1.37 14.42 -10.49
CA VAL A 64 -0.81 13.75 -9.32
C VAL A 64 -1.10 14.59 -8.08
N VAL A 65 -1.78 13.98 -7.10
CA VAL A 65 -2.08 14.59 -5.81
C VAL A 65 -0.88 14.38 -4.88
N ALA A 66 0.04 15.34 -4.86
CA ALA A 66 1.25 15.31 -4.05
C ALA A 66 1.64 16.73 -3.61
N TYR A 67 2.47 16.83 -2.57
CA TYR A 67 3.08 18.11 -2.18
C TYR A 67 4.15 18.54 -3.19
N LYS A 68 4.31 19.86 -3.33
CA LYS A 68 5.41 20.43 -4.12
C LYS A 68 6.75 20.16 -3.42
N GLU A 69 7.79 19.82 -4.17
CA GLU A 69 9.11 19.46 -3.63
C GLU A 69 9.73 20.53 -2.70
N ALA A 70 9.39 21.82 -2.90
CA ALA A 70 9.88 22.93 -2.07
C ALA A 70 9.04 23.21 -0.81
N GLN A 71 7.93 22.50 -0.61
CA GLN A 71 7.02 22.73 0.52
C GLN A 71 7.48 21.90 1.73
N ARG A 72 7.86 22.57 2.82
CA ARG A 72 8.12 21.90 4.11
C ARG A 72 6.78 21.61 4.79
N VAL A 73 6.40 20.33 4.85
CA VAL A 73 5.20 19.85 5.53
C VAL A 73 5.61 18.83 6.57
N GLU A 74 5.06 18.93 7.77
CA GLU A 74 5.19 17.90 8.79
C GLU A 74 4.20 16.77 8.44
N LEU A 75 4.75 15.65 7.98
CA LEU A 75 3.98 14.46 7.60
C LEU A 75 4.29 13.31 8.56
N GLU A 76 3.32 12.42 8.72
CA GLU A 76 3.47 11.22 9.54
C GLU A 76 4.58 10.31 9.00
N LYS A 77 5.17 9.51 9.88
CA LYS A 77 6.27 8.62 9.51
C LYS A 77 5.75 7.58 8.50
N LYS A 78 6.56 7.25 7.51
CA LYS A 78 6.27 6.13 6.61
C LYS A 78 6.03 4.85 7.40
N LEU A 79 4.99 4.12 7.02
CA LEU A 79 4.69 2.80 7.57
C LEU A 79 5.49 1.74 6.82
N PHE A 80 6.03 0.78 7.57
CA PHE A 80 6.65 -0.41 6.99
C PHE A 80 5.72 -1.61 7.10
N ILE A 81 5.96 -2.63 6.25
CA ILE A 81 5.20 -3.89 6.32
C ILE A 81 5.27 -4.50 7.73
N LYS A 82 6.43 -4.41 8.39
CA LYS A 82 6.60 -4.89 9.77
C LYS A 82 5.59 -4.24 10.73
N ASP A 83 5.29 -2.96 10.54
CA ASP A 83 4.38 -2.23 11.42
C ASP A 83 2.92 -2.69 11.24
N ALA A 84 2.60 -3.37 10.12
CA ALA A 84 1.28 -3.90 9.82
C ALA A 84 1.10 -5.38 10.19
N ILE A 85 2.17 -6.20 10.17
CA ILE A 85 2.05 -7.67 10.30
C ILE A 85 2.77 -8.28 11.51
N SER A 86 3.54 -7.50 12.26
CA SER A 86 4.42 -8.05 13.33
C SER A 86 3.67 -8.69 14.50
N ASP A 87 2.40 -8.34 14.68
CA ASP A 87 1.50 -8.80 15.72
C ASP A 87 0.69 -10.05 15.33
N LEU A 88 0.78 -10.48 14.06
CA LEU A 88 0.03 -11.63 13.56
C LEU A 88 0.64 -12.95 14.06
N PRO A 89 -0.19 -13.93 14.47
CA PRO A 89 0.32 -15.23 14.88
C PRO A 89 0.97 -15.95 13.69
N PRO A 90 1.99 -16.79 13.92
CA PRO A 90 2.61 -17.57 12.85
C PRO A 90 1.62 -18.58 12.27
N VAL A 91 1.49 -18.59 10.94
CA VAL A 91 0.55 -19.44 10.21
C VAL A 91 1.30 -20.37 9.26
N LYS A 92 0.80 -21.61 9.06
CA LYS A 92 1.34 -22.53 8.05
C LYS A 92 0.81 -22.16 6.67
N LYS A 93 1.53 -22.55 5.60
CA LYS A 93 1.11 -22.31 4.21
C LYS A 93 -0.31 -22.82 3.90
N ASP A 94 -0.69 -23.93 4.53
CA ASP A 94 -1.99 -24.57 4.35
C ASP A 94 -2.75 -24.48 5.69
N GLU A 95 -3.41 -23.35 5.88
CA GLU A 95 -4.25 -23.07 7.04
C GLU A 95 -5.70 -23.02 6.57
N ALA A 96 -6.53 -23.90 7.12
CA ALA A 96 -7.94 -24.05 6.73
C ALA A 96 -8.90 -23.25 7.63
N ARG A 97 -8.38 -22.58 8.67
CA ARG A 97 -9.19 -21.79 9.60
C ARG A 97 -9.38 -20.38 9.06
N ASP A 98 -10.63 -20.02 8.79
CA ASP A 98 -11.00 -18.66 8.40
C ASP A 98 -10.88 -17.66 9.58
N GLU A 99 -11.06 -18.14 10.81
CA GLU A 99 -10.99 -17.34 12.04
C GLU A 99 -9.89 -17.85 12.98
N MET A 100 -9.12 -16.91 13.54
CA MET A 100 -8.05 -17.21 14.50
C MET A 100 -7.87 -16.06 15.49
N PRO A 101 -7.71 -16.35 16.80
CA PRO A 101 -7.46 -15.32 17.79
C PRO A 101 -6.05 -14.75 17.64
N TYR A 102 -5.93 -13.43 17.85
CA TYR A 102 -4.63 -12.80 18.04
C TYR A 102 -3.96 -13.35 19.30
N HIS A 103 -2.66 -13.61 19.22
CA HIS A 103 -1.89 -14.16 20.35
C HIS A 103 -1.20 -13.05 21.17
N SER A 104 -1.08 -11.85 20.61
CA SER A 104 -0.46 -10.68 21.24
C SER A 104 -1.31 -9.44 21.09
N GLU A 105 -1.08 -8.48 21.99
CA GLU A 105 -1.59 -7.12 21.86
C GLU A 105 -0.95 -6.41 20.66
N ALA A 106 -1.56 -5.29 20.26
CA ALA A 106 -1.05 -4.45 19.19
C ALA A 106 0.29 -3.83 19.59
N MET A 107 1.31 -3.96 18.74
CA MET A 107 2.67 -3.49 19.01
C MET A 107 2.96 -2.10 18.44
N THR A 108 2.21 -1.68 17.43
CA THR A 108 2.36 -0.38 16.75
C THR A 108 1.08 0.44 16.81
N GLU A 109 1.20 1.76 16.67
CA GLU A 109 0.04 2.67 16.57
C GLU A 109 -0.88 2.28 15.41
N PHE A 110 -0.28 1.87 14.27
CA PHE A 110 -1.03 1.37 13.12
C PHE A 110 -1.81 0.09 13.44
N GLN A 111 -1.21 -0.87 14.16
CA GLN A 111 -1.89 -2.09 14.60
C GLN A 111 -3.03 -1.79 15.59
N GLN A 112 -2.84 -0.81 16.47
CA GLN A 112 -3.89 -0.36 17.38
C GLN A 112 -5.07 0.19 16.56
N PHE A 113 -4.77 1.08 15.60
CA PHE A 113 -5.76 1.70 14.73
C PHE A 113 -6.60 0.69 13.94
N ILE A 114 -5.97 -0.28 13.26
CA ILE A 114 -6.70 -1.28 12.45
C ILE A 114 -7.48 -2.31 13.30
N ARG A 115 -7.15 -2.45 14.58
CA ARG A 115 -7.84 -3.36 15.53
C ARG A 115 -8.95 -2.67 16.31
N LEU A 116 -9.13 -1.35 16.18
CA LEU A 116 -10.21 -0.62 16.84
C LEU A 116 -11.57 -1.22 16.45
N ARG A 117 -12.48 -1.30 17.42
CA ARG A 117 -13.87 -1.69 17.16
C ARG A 117 -14.58 -0.49 16.54
N LYS A 118 -15.57 -0.79 15.69
CA LYS A 118 -16.42 0.26 15.06
C LYS A 118 -17.09 1.18 16.09
N ASP A 119 -17.37 0.67 17.27
CA ASP A 119 -18.01 1.43 18.35
C ASP A 119 -17.05 2.39 19.06
N ASP A 120 -15.74 2.13 18.98
CA ASP A 120 -14.68 2.92 19.62
C ASP A 120 -14.14 4.03 18.69
N GLU A 121 -14.62 4.10 17.44
CA GLU A 121 -14.13 5.04 16.40
C GLU A 121 -14.68 6.47 16.58
N PHE A 122 -15.78 6.65 17.33
CA PHE A 122 -16.50 7.94 17.49
C PHE A 122 -16.73 8.36 18.96
N ALA A 123 -16.08 7.72 19.92
CA ALA A 123 -16.24 7.97 21.36
C ALA A 123 -15.32 9.09 21.89
#